data_AF-A0A7C3HJA5-F1
#
_entry.id   AF-A0A7C3HJA5-F1
#
_cell.length_a   1.000
_cell.length_b   1.000
_cell.length_c   1.000
_cell.angle_alpha   90.00
_cell.angle_beta   90.00
_cell.angle_gamma   90.00
#
_symmetry.space_group_name_H-M   'P 1'
#
loop_
_entity.id
_entity.type
_entity.pdbx_description
1 polymer ?
#
loop_
_entity_poly.entity_id
_entity_poly.type
_entity_poly.pdbx_seq_one_letter_code
_entity_poly.pdbx_strand_id
1 'polypeptide(L)'
;SEIVWGRLLTAVTGVQYEPEDVMEVGERIFNLERMFNIREGFGRKDDTLPKRLLEEPAPLGPAKGHVVKLDQMLDEYYAFRGWDKNGVPKPETLKRLGLEECLDG
;
A
#
# COMPACT_ATOMS: atom_id res chain seq x y z
N SER A 1 -18.10 0.47 8.17
CA SER A 1 -16.73 0.55 8.68
C SER A 1 -16.23 1.98 8.52
N GLU A 2 -16.31 2.59 7.35
CA GLU A 2 -15.76 3.91 7.00
C GLU A 2 -16.79 5.04 7.21
N ILE A 3 -18.07 4.74 6.93
CA ILE A 3 -19.21 5.62 7.23
C ILE A 3 -19.26 6.02 8.70
N VAL A 4 -18.91 5.10 9.61
CA VAL A 4 -18.89 5.39 11.05
C VAL A 4 -17.73 6.33 11.37
N TRP A 5 -16.55 6.10 10.80
CA TRP A 5 -15.39 6.95 11.02
C TRP A 5 -15.59 8.37 10.49
N GLY A 6 -16.11 8.54 9.28
CA GLY A 6 -16.42 9.86 8.71
C GLY A 6 -17.38 10.65 9.60
N ARG A 7 -18.43 10.00 10.10
CA ARG A 7 -19.39 10.61 11.05
C ARG A 7 -18.75 11.00 12.37
N LEU A 8 -17.91 10.13 12.94
CA LEU A 8 -17.23 10.41 14.21
C LEU A 8 -16.23 11.57 14.07
N LEU A 9 -15.43 11.59 13.00
CA LEU A 9 -14.50 12.68 12.71
C LEU A 9 -15.25 13.99 12.50
N THR A 10 -16.38 13.95 11.79
CA THR A 10 -17.24 15.12 11.60
C THR A 10 -17.79 15.65 12.91
N ALA A 11 -18.32 14.77 13.75
CA ALA A 11 -18.90 15.14 15.03
C ALA A 11 -17.88 15.76 16.00
N VAL A 12 -16.63 15.27 15.98
CA VAL A 12 -15.58 15.71 16.90
C VAL A 12 -14.85 16.97 16.41
N THR A 13 -14.55 17.05 15.11
CA THR A 13 -13.71 18.13 14.55
C THR A 13 -14.53 19.28 13.96
N GLY A 14 -15.81 19.06 13.64
CA GLY A 14 -16.66 20.02 12.94
C GLY A 14 -16.42 20.11 11.43
N VAL A 15 -15.43 19.40 10.89
CA VAL A 15 -15.15 19.30 9.44
C VAL A 15 -15.97 18.15 8.87
N GLN A 16 -16.67 18.36 7.76
CA GLN A 16 -17.43 17.29 7.10
C GLN A 16 -16.49 16.28 6.44
N TYR A 17 -16.73 15.00 6.71
CA TYR A 17 -16.04 13.87 6.08
C TYR A 17 -17.04 12.85 5.54
N GLU A 18 -16.93 12.55 4.26
CA GLU A 18 -17.57 11.41 3.62
C GLU A 18 -16.69 10.14 3.75
N PRO A 19 -17.25 8.94 3.60
CA PRO A 19 -16.49 7.69 3.68
C PRO A 19 -15.29 7.64 2.73
N GLU A 20 -15.44 8.18 1.52
CA GLU A 20 -14.42 8.24 0.49
C GLU A 20 -13.25 9.14 0.91
N ASP A 21 -13.51 10.24 1.62
CA ASP A 21 -12.47 11.13 2.15
C ASP A 21 -11.56 10.38 3.13
N VAL A 22 -12.15 9.55 4.00
CA VAL A 22 -11.41 8.75 4.97
C VAL A 22 -10.50 7.74 4.26
N MET A 23 -11.01 7.11 3.21
CA MET A 23 -10.23 6.17 2.38
C MET A 23 -9.10 6.88 1.64
N GLU A 24 -9.36 8.04 1.05
CA GLU A 24 -8.33 8.83 0.34
C GLU A 24 -7.23 9.30 1.29
N VAL A 25 -7.58 9.76 2.49
CA VAL A 25 -6.58 10.14 3.51
C VAL A 25 -5.71 8.94 3.89
N GLY A 26 -6.31 7.77 4.11
CA GLY A 26 -5.56 6.54 4.38
C GLY A 26 -4.61 6.16 3.22
N GLU A 27 -5.09 6.28 1.98
CA GLU A 27 -4.27 6.05 0.80
C GLU A 27 -3.10 7.04 0.70
N ARG A 28 -3.35 8.32 0.97
CA ARG A 28 -2.34 9.39 0.99
C ARG A 28 -1.26 9.10 2.03
N ILE A 29 -1.64 8.76 3.26
CA ILE A 29 -0.69 8.43 4.34
C ILE A 29 0.20 7.25 3.93
N PHE A 30 -0.39 6.17 3.43
CA PHE A 30 0.39 4.99 3.05
C PHE A 30 1.36 5.26 1.89
N ASN A 31 0.98 6.08 0.92
CA ASN A 31 1.88 6.47 -0.17
C ASN A 31 2.99 7.41 0.33
N LEU A 32 2.70 8.30 1.27
CA LEU A 32 3.72 9.15 1.91
C LEU A 32 4.75 8.32 2.67
N GLU A 33 4.29 7.35 3.47
CA GLU A 33 5.18 6.39 4.15
C GLU A 33 6.02 5.59 3.14
N ARG A 34 5.42 5.18 2.02
CA ARG A 34 6.16 4.48 0.95
C ARG A 34 7.25 5.38 0.34
N MET A 35 6.94 6.64 0.04
CA MET A 35 7.92 7.58 -0.51
C MET A 35 9.06 7.85 0.48
N PHE A 36 8.75 7.96 1.77
CA PHE A 36 9.77 8.04 2.83
C PHE A 36 10.68 6.80 2.80
N ASN A 37 10.12 5.60 2.79
CA ASN A 37 10.90 4.36 2.76
C ASN A 37 11.81 4.28 1.51
N ILE A 38 11.30 4.70 0.35
CA ILE A 38 12.08 4.76 -0.90
C ILE A 38 13.27 5.71 -0.76
N ARG A 39 13.04 6.91 -0.20
CA ARG A 39 14.11 7.88 0.06
C ARG A 39 15.19 7.30 0.98
N GLU A 40 14.80 6.53 2.00
CA GLU A 40 15.74 5.87 2.92
C GLU A 40 16.36 4.58 2.35
N GLY A 41 16.11 4.26 1.07
CA GLY A 41 16.77 3.16 0.35
C GLY A 41 16.07 1.81 0.40
N PHE A 42 14.84 1.76 0.92
CA PHE A 42 13.97 0.58 0.83
C PHE A 42 13.29 0.51 -0.54
N GLY A 43 12.98 -0.70 -1.00
CA GLY A 43 12.22 -0.88 -2.23
C GLY A 43 11.73 -2.31 -2.41
N ARG A 44 11.44 -2.70 -3.65
CA ARG A 44 10.93 -4.04 -3.98
C ARG A 44 11.74 -5.20 -3.37
N LYS A 45 13.07 -5.07 -3.28
CA LYS A 45 13.96 -6.08 -2.69
C LYS A 45 13.64 -6.38 -1.22
N ASP A 46 13.09 -5.39 -0.51
CA ASP A 46 12.79 -5.45 0.93
C ASP A 46 11.33 -5.87 1.19
N ASP A 47 10.46 -5.78 0.18
CA ASP A 47 9.08 -6.25 0.22
C ASP A 47 9.02 -7.78 0.12
N THR A 48 9.58 -8.47 1.11
CA THR A 48 9.74 -9.92 1.12
C THR A 48 9.09 -10.62 2.30
N LEU A 49 9.05 -11.95 2.24
CA LEU A 49 8.54 -12.83 3.29
C LEU A 49 9.67 -13.70 3.85
N PRO A 50 9.51 -14.26 5.06
CA PRO A 50 10.44 -15.27 5.56
C PRO A 50 10.59 -16.43 4.57
N LYS A 51 11.84 -16.91 4.39
CA LYS A 51 12.19 -17.96 3.41
C LYS A 51 11.28 -19.18 3.43
N ARG A 52 10.84 -19.60 4.63
CA ARG A 52 9.89 -20.71 4.80
C ARG A 52 8.64 -20.56 3.95
N LEU A 53 8.09 -19.35 3.79
CA LEU A 53 6.88 -19.13 2.99
C LEU A 53 7.14 -19.15 1.48
N LEU A 54 8.38 -18.91 1.07
CA LEU A 54 8.81 -18.80 -0.33
C LEU A 54 9.36 -20.13 -0.87
N GLU A 55 9.99 -20.93 0.00
CA GLU A 55 10.76 -22.11 -0.39
C GLU A 55 10.19 -23.42 0.14
N GLU A 56 9.54 -23.41 1.32
CA GLU A 56 9.02 -24.63 1.93
C GLU A 56 7.52 -24.80 1.62
N PRO A 57 7.12 -25.85 0.89
CA PRO A 57 5.73 -26.09 0.58
C PRO A 57 4.91 -26.28 1.86
N ALA A 58 3.68 -25.75 1.87
CA ALA A 58 2.80 -25.94 3.01
C ALA A 58 2.63 -27.44 3.32
N PRO A 59 2.79 -27.87 4.58
CA PRO A 59 2.87 -29.29 4.91
C PRO A 59 1.51 -29.99 4.86
N LEU A 60 0.42 -29.25 5.14
CA LEU A 60 -0.93 -29.76 5.33
C LEU A 60 -1.98 -28.73 4.92
N GLY A 61 -3.24 -29.16 4.83
CA GLY A 61 -4.39 -28.32 4.51
C GLY A 61 -4.58 -28.07 3.01
N PRO A 62 -5.53 -27.19 2.64
CA PRO A 62 -5.89 -26.93 1.24
C PRO A 62 -4.73 -26.41 0.38
N ALA A 63 -3.78 -25.70 0.99
CA ALA A 63 -2.60 -25.17 0.33
C ALA A 63 -1.42 -26.16 0.29
N LYS A 64 -1.60 -27.42 0.73
CA LYS A 64 -0.52 -28.41 0.81
C LYS A 64 0.26 -28.48 -0.52
N GLY A 65 1.58 -28.48 -0.44
CA GLY A 65 2.46 -28.54 -1.61
C GLY A 65 2.68 -27.21 -2.34
N HIS A 66 2.07 -26.11 -1.88
CA HIS A 66 2.24 -24.79 -2.49
C HIS A 66 3.17 -23.89 -1.67
N VAL A 67 3.86 -22.99 -2.38
CA VAL A 67 4.63 -21.86 -1.83
C VAL A 67 4.02 -20.56 -2.32
N VAL A 68 4.34 -19.44 -1.66
CA VAL A 68 3.85 -18.11 -2.06
C VAL A 68 4.56 -17.64 -3.32
N LYS A 69 3.79 -17.32 -4.37
CA LYS A 69 4.30 -16.73 -5.62
C LYS A 69 4.48 -15.22 -5.48
N LEU A 70 5.37 -14.82 -4.58
CA LEU A 70 5.46 -13.45 -4.10
C LEU A 70 5.71 -12.43 -5.22
N ASP A 71 6.59 -12.73 -6.17
CA ASP A 71 6.95 -11.78 -7.24
C ASP A 71 5.74 -11.40 -8.13
N GLN A 72 4.88 -12.38 -8.45
CA GLN A 72 3.64 -12.14 -9.20
C GLN A 72 2.65 -11.34 -8.36
N MET A 73 2.52 -11.66 -7.09
CA MET A 73 1.63 -10.93 -6.17
C MET A 73 2.08 -9.48 -5.97
N LEU A 74 3.40 -9.21 -5.93
CA LEU A 74 3.94 -7.85 -5.85
C LEU A 74 3.62 -7.06 -7.11
N ASP A 75 3.77 -7.65 -8.30
CA ASP A 75 3.41 -6.98 -9.56
C ASP A 75 1.92 -6.57 -9.57
N GLU A 76 1.03 -7.50 -9.19
CA GLU A 76 -0.40 -7.23 -9.10
C GLU A 76 -0.72 -6.17 -8.04
N TYR A 77 -0.08 -6.26 -6.88
CA TYR A 77 -0.26 -5.32 -5.78
C TYR A 77 0.19 -3.90 -6.17
N TYR A 78 1.39 -3.75 -6.75
CA TYR A 78 1.89 -2.46 -7.19
C TYR A 78 1.02 -1.86 -8.30
N ALA A 79 0.58 -2.67 -9.27
CA ALA A 79 -0.33 -2.21 -10.29
C ALA A 79 -1.65 -1.70 -9.69
N PHE A 80 -2.22 -2.44 -8.73
CA PHE A 80 -3.43 -2.03 -8.01
C PHE A 80 -3.24 -0.73 -7.23
N ARG A 81 -2.07 -0.53 -6.60
CA ARG A 81 -1.73 0.71 -5.87
C ARG A 81 -1.39 1.90 -6.76
N GLY A 82 -1.31 1.72 -8.09
CA GLY A 82 -0.87 2.77 -9.00
C GLY A 82 0.64 3.04 -8.89
N TRP A 83 1.43 2.01 -8.61
CA TRP A 83 2.89 2.04 -8.53
C TRP A 83 3.52 1.41 -9.78
N ASP A 84 4.81 1.62 -9.97
CA ASP A 84 5.60 0.96 -11.00
C ASP A 84 6.08 -0.43 -10.56
N LYS A 85 6.83 -1.13 -11.44
CA LYS A 85 7.36 -2.46 -11.13
C LYS A 85 8.42 -2.46 -10.03
N ASN A 86 9.00 -1.33 -9.67
CA ASN A 86 9.96 -1.21 -8.57
C ASN A 86 9.27 -0.90 -7.24
N GLY A 87 7.94 -0.77 -7.24
CA GLY A 87 7.15 -0.40 -6.08
C GLY A 87 7.24 1.09 -5.76
N VAL A 88 7.48 1.93 -6.76
CA VAL A 88 7.49 3.39 -6.65
C VAL A 88 6.12 3.94 -7.10
N PRO A 89 5.41 4.74 -6.28
CA PRO A 89 4.20 5.42 -6.71
C PRO A 89 4.37 6.23 -8.00
N LYS A 90 3.45 6.08 -8.96
CA LYS A 90 3.50 6.84 -10.22
C LYS A 90 3.21 8.33 -9.99
N PRO A 91 3.73 9.22 -10.85
CA PRO A 91 3.44 10.66 -10.77
C PRO A 91 1.94 10.98 -10.77
N GLU A 92 1.13 10.24 -11.55
CA GLU A 92 -0.33 10.42 -11.56
C GLU A 92 -0.97 10.12 -10.19
N THR A 93 -0.49 9.08 -9.51
CA THR A 93 -0.95 8.66 -8.18
C THR A 93 -0.57 9.70 -7.13
N LEU A 94 0.68 10.16 -7.14
CA LEU A 94 1.16 11.20 -6.21
C LEU A 94 0.40 12.51 -6.41
N LYS A 95 0.17 12.91 -7.66
CA LYS A 95 -0.63 14.09 -7.99
C LYS A 95 -2.06 14.01 -7.47
N ARG A 96 -2.76 12.90 -7.71
CA ARG A 96 -4.12 12.69 -7.19
C ARG A 96 -4.17 12.78 -5.67
N LEU A 97 -3.14 12.31 -4.99
CA LEU A 97 -3.04 12.31 -3.53
C LEU A 97 -2.47 13.61 -2.94
N GLY A 98 -2.08 14.59 -3.77
CA GLY A 98 -1.48 15.84 -3.31
C GLY A 98 -0.06 15.70 -2.75
N LEU A 99 0.70 14.72 -3.25
CA LEU A 99 2.07 14.37 -2.82
C LEU A 99 3.11 14.67 -3.91
N GLU A 100 2.83 15.65 -4.80
CA GLU A 100 3.69 16.00 -5.95
C GLU A 100 5.12 16.38 -5.52
N GLU A 101 5.26 17.02 -4.36
CA GLU A 101 6.54 17.39 -3.75
C GLU A 101 7.45 16.21 -3.42
N CYS A 102 6.92 14.99 -3.32
CA CYS A 102 7.72 13.79 -3.10
C CYS A 102 8.47 13.33 -4.36
N LEU A 103 8.21 13.91 -5.53
CA LEU A 103 8.91 13.59 -6.78
C LEU A 103 10.32 14.19 -6.86
N ASP A 104 10.57 15.28 -6.13
CA ASP A 104 11.80 16.09 -6.23
C ASP A 104 12.85 15.73 -5.15
N GLY A 105 12.61 14.64 -4.40
CA GLY A 105 13.44 14.18 -3.27
C GLY A 105 14.58 13.24 -3.64
#